data_AF-A0A9N9PSQ2-F1
#
_entry.id   AF-A0A9N9PSQ2-F1
#
_cell.length_a   1.000
_cell.length_b   1.000
_cell.length_c   1.000
_cell.angle_alpha   90.00
_cell.angle_beta   90.00
_cell.angle_gamma   90.00
#
_symmetry.space_group_name_H-M   'P 1'
#
loop_
_entity.id
_entity.type
_entity.pdbx_description
1 polymer ?
#
loop_
_entity_poly.entity_id
_entity_poly.type
_entity_poly.pdbx_seq_one_letter_code
_entity_poly.pdbx_strand_id
1 'polypeptide(L)'
;MKTFNQSQKNKHSPNAVYPSSKRLKLSQPEGGSDTRWSFNQKDVFKWYEQNTNQYEGDEIFLPEWRDRLLDWMRRFGHEDPNQKDRIASFERKPHSLHLGLFFQFHPVAAFSLWNVLQACYQLDMNVCGTSEMTDVAIEERRKIVKWRDLLVFDYLESKDIMDTWAKKLLVVLSAAKQNKAEVEKVDMKVDMANRLYTLAQDFQSLENALMTLESVFEKSKDMEECKWMLQLVRRGVGTRLQAVKSISDQTLS
;
A
#
# COMPACT_ATOMS: atom_id res chain seq x y z
N MET A 1 59.99 18.48 -31.00
CA MET A 1 58.64 18.82 -31.51
C MET A 1 57.87 17.52 -31.69
N LYS A 2 56.68 17.24 -31.17
CA LYS A 2 55.81 17.84 -30.14
C LYS A 2 55.08 16.63 -29.52
N THR A 3 55.04 16.58 -28.20
CA THR A 3 54.15 15.73 -27.41
C THR A 3 52.70 16.22 -27.55
N PHE A 4 51.73 15.32 -27.60
CA PHE A 4 50.35 15.63 -27.23
C PHE A 4 49.67 14.43 -26.57
N ASN A 5 49.37 14.63 -25.29
CA ASN A 5 48.46 13.85 -24.46
C ASN A 5 47.03 13.92 -25.02
N GLN A 6 46.27 12.84 -24.88
CA GLN A 6 44.90 13.00 -24.39
C GLN A 6 44.40 11.76 -23.65
N SER A 7 44.02 12.03 -22.40
CA SER A 7 43.42 11.15 -21.42
C SER A 7 41.95 10.92 -21.78
N GLN A 8 41.48 9.67 -21.83
CA GLN A 8 40.05 9.38 -21.75
C GLN A 8 39.74 8.68 -20.43
N LYS A 9 39.18 9.48 -19.51
CA LYS A 9 38.45 9.05 -18.33
C LYS A 9 37.03 8.70 -18.75
N ASN A 10 36.65 7.42 -18.77
CA ASN A 10 35.25 7.02 -18.75
C ASN A 10 34.79 6.89 -17.29
N LYS A 11 34.27 7.99 -16.75
CA LYS A 11 33.21 7.96 -15.73
C LYS A 11 31.90 7.72 -16.49
N HIS A 12 30.99 6.89 -15.99
CA HIS A 12 29.54 7.14 -15.98
C HIS A 12 28.86 6.10 -15.06
N SER A 13 28.58 6.54 -13.82
CA SER A 13 27.50 6.00 -12.98
C SER A 13 26.15 6.38 -13.59
N PRO A 14 25.15 5.51 -13.62
CA PRO A 14 23.77 5.92 -13.79
C PRO A 14 23.23 6.36 -12.43
N ASN A 15 23.52 7.61 -12.04
CA ASN A 15 22.64 8.32 -11.12
C ASN A 15 21.40 8.69 -11.94
N ALA A 16 20.31 7.98 -11.73
CA ALA A 16 18.99 8.40 -12.16
C ALA A 16 18.63 9.70 -11.42
N VAL A 17 19.02 10.82 -12.01
CA VAL A 17 18.47 12.13 -11.69
C VAL A 17 17.04 12.11 -12.19
N TYR A 18 16.11 11.77 -11.29
CA TYR A 18 14.70 12.02 -11.56
C TYR A 18 14.52 13.53 -11.78
N PRO A 19 13.85 13.95 -12.85
CA PRO A 19 13.59 15.35 -13.07
C PRO A 19 12.79 15.87 -11.88
N SER A 20 13.33 16.89 -11.21
CA SER A 20 12.65 17.68 -10.20
C SER A 20 11.23 17.94 -10.69
N SER A 21 10.23 17.40 -9.97
CA SER A 21 8.83 17.57 -10.27
C SER A 21 8.57 19.06 -10.49
N LYS A 22 8.44 19.45 -11.76
CA LYS A 22 7.78 20.70 -12.11
C LYS A 22 6.43 20.59 -11.42
N ARG A 23 6.24 21.36 -10.34
CA ARG A 23 4.93 21.56 -9.70
C ARG A 23 3.93 21.72 -10.82
N LEU A 24 3.13 20.68 -11.06
CA LEU A 24 1.95 20.78 -11.88
C LEU A 24 1.10 21.83 -11.18
N LYS A 25 1.06 23.04 -11.75
CA LYS A 25 0.03 24.02 -11.41
C LYS A 25 -1.28 23.38 -11.85
N LEU A 26 -1.89 22.58 -10.99
CA LEU A 26 -3.28 22.18 -11.15
C LEU A 26 -4.09 23.48 -11.15
N SER A 27 -4.71 23.78 -12.28
CA SER A 27 -5.75 24.78 -12.38
C SER A 27 -6.85 24.45 -11.37
N GLN A 28 -7.11 25.40 -10.47
CA GLN A 28 -8.20 25.28 -9.51
C GLN A 28 -9.55 25.24 -10.26
N PRO A 29 -10.46 24.32 -9.93
CA PRO A 29 -11.81 24.35 -10.45
C PRO A 29 -12.60 25.46 -9.74
N GLU A 30 -13.11 26.43 -10.50
CA GLU A 30 -13.96 27.50 -9.97
C GLU A 30 -15.29 26.92 -9.46
N GLY A 31 -15.52 26.98 -8.14
CA GLY A 31 -16.82 26.66 -7.53
C GLY A 31 -16.75 26.43 -6.02
N GLY A 32 -17.47 27.24 -5.23
CA GLY A 32 -17.33 27.43 -3.77
C GLY A 32 -17.52 26.24 -2.80
N SER A 33 -17.46 24.98 -3.25
CA SER A 33 -17.23 23.80 -2.38
C SER A 33 -15.74 23.44 -2.25
N ASP A 34 -14.86 24.25 -2.86
CA ASP A 34 -13.42 24.03 -3.07
C ASP A 34 -12.54 24.14 -1.79
N THR A 35 -13.13 24.48 -0.65
CA THR A 35 -12.38 24.77 0.58
C THR A 35 -11.99 23.50 1.33
N ARG A 36 -12.94 22.66 1.76
CA ARG A 36 -12.68 21.57 2.71
C ARG A 36 -11.75 20.46 2.18
N TRP A 37 -11.90 20.04 0.94
CA TRP A 37 -11.03 19.01 0.35
C TRP A 37 -9.59 19.48 0.11
N SER A 38 -9.41 20.73 -0.29
CA SER A 38 -8.10 21.32 -0.49
C SER A 38 -7.41 21.54 0.84
N PHE A 39 -8.16 21.78 1.93
CA PHE A 39 -7.62 21.73 3.29
C PHE A 39 -7.18 20.31 3.67
N ASN A 40 -8.02 19.29 3.51
CA ASN A 40 -7.66 17.90 3.85
C ASN A 40 -6.44 17.41 3.07
N GLN A 41 -6.34 17.70 1.76
CA GLN A 41 -5.16 17.35 0.96
C GLN A 41 -3.91 18.11 1.40
N LYS A 42 -4.03 19.41 1.75
CA LYS A 42 -2.92 20.20 2.30
C LYS A 42 -2.45 19.66 3.65
N ASP A 43 -3.37 19.21 4.50
CA ASP A 43 -3.03 18.65 5.81
C ASP A 43 -2.26 17.33 5.66
N VAL A 44 -2.69 16.45 4.75
CA VAL A 44 -1.95 15.24 4.37
C VAL A 44 -0.55 15.61 3.86
N PHE A 45 -0.48 16.46 2.84
CA PHE A 45 0.79 16.86 2.24
C PHE A 45 1.77 17.44 3.28
N LYS A 46 1.29 18.40 4.09
CA LYS A 46 2.11 19.07 5.11
C LYS A 46 2.60 18.09 6.17
N TRP A 47 1.76 17.15 6.61
CA TRP A 47 2.17 16.15 7.59
C TRP A 47 3.30 15.28 7.03
N TYR A 48 3.14 14.77 5.80
CA TYR A 48 4.13 13.93 5.14
C TYR A 48 5.44 14.68 4.86
N GLU A 49 5.37 15.94 4.40
CA GLU A 49 6.55 16.79 4.20
C GLU A 49 7.38 16.97 5.50
N GLN A 50 6.71 17.00 6.65
CA GLN A 50 7.33 17.23 7.96
C GLN A 50 7.76 15.97 8.69
N ASN A 51 7.18 14.80 8.37
CA ASN A 51 7.32 13.59 9.17
C ASN A 51 7.87 12.38 8.42
N THR A 52 7.90 12.42 7.09
CA THR A 52 8.37 11.31 6.24
C THR A 52 9.34 11.82 5.16
N ASN A 53 9.78 10.92 4.27
CA ASN A 53 10.44 11.35 3.04
C ASN A 53 9.43 12.12 2.17
N GLN A 54 9.83 13.28 1.64
CA GLN A 54 8.96 14.25 0.95
C GLN A 54 8.08 13.67 -0.18
N TYR A 55 8.49 12.55 -0.79
CA TYR A 55 7.85 11.98 -1.98
C TYR A 55 6.47 11.34 -1.74
N GLU A 56 6.21 10.81 -0.54
CA GLU A 56 4.94 10.13 -0.24
C GLU A 56 3.77 11.12 -0.09
N GLY A 57 4.06 12.37 0.28
CA GLY A 57 3.04 13.42 0.43
C GLY A 57 2.45 13.90 -0.89
N ASP A 58 3.20 13.81 -2.00
CA ASP A 58 2.76 14.25 -3.32
C ASP A 58 1.66 13.33 -3.91
N GLU A 59 1.59 12.07 -3.45
CA GLU A 59 0.65 11.08 -3.96
C GLU A 59 -0.83 11.49 -3.77
N ILE A 60 -1.15 12.29 -2.74
CA ILE A 60 -2.50 12.81 -2.49
C ILE A 60 -3.02 13.71 -3.63
N PHE A 61 -2.13 14.20 -4.50
CA PHE A 61 -2.46 15.03 -5.65
C PHE A 61 -2.55 14.25 -6.97
N LEU A 62 -2.35 12.92 -6.94
CA LEU A 62 -2.54 12.09 -8.13
C LEU A 62 -4.01 12.08 -8.58
N PRO A 63 -4.28 11.89 -9.89
CA PRO A 63 -5.64 11.90 -10.42
C PRO A 63 -6.61 10.95 -9.70
N GLU A 64 -6.13 9.79 -9.26
CA GLU A 64 -6.95 8.81 -8.53
C GLU A 64 -7.52 9.36 -7.21
N TRP A 65 -6.77 10.23 -6.53
CA TRP A 65 -7.23 10.84 -5.29
C TRP A 65 -8.27 11.91 -5.54
N ARG A 66 -8.17 12.64 -6.65
CA ARG A 66 -9.20 13.60 -7.04
C ARG A 66 -10.57 12.95 -7.13
N ASP A 67 -10.69 11.83 -7.83
CA ASP A 67 -11.97 11.15 -8.03
C ASP A 67 -12.53 10.56 -6.72
N ARG A 68 -11.65 9.97 -5.89
CA ARG A 68 -12.03 9.45 -4.57
C ARG A 68 -12.52 10.55 -3.64
N LEU A 69 -11.82 11.67 -3.59
CA LEU A 69 -12.19 12.79 -2.74
C LEU A 69 -13.53 13.41 -3.16
N LEU A 70 -13.79 13.52 -4.47
CA LEU A 70 -15.09 13.96 -4.97
C LEU A 70 -16.23 13.01 -4.55
N ASP A 71 -16.03 11.69 -4.66
CA ASP A 71 -17.02 10.71 -4.19
C ASP A 71 -17.24 10.82 -2.67
N TRP A 72 -16.16 10.87 -1.90
CA TRP A 72 -16.24 10.91 -0.44
C TRP A 72 -16.85 12.20 0.07
N MET A 73 -16.56 13.35 -0.55
CA MET A 73 -17.24 14.60 -0.25
C MET A 73 -18.73 14.50 -0.53
N ARG A 74 -19.14 13.94 -1.67
CA ARG A 74 -20.55 13.79 -2.02
C ARG A 74 -21.30 12.90 -1.02
N ARG A 75 -20.65 11.85 -0.52
CA ARG A 75 -21.27 10.84 0.35
C ARG A 75 -21.19 11.17 1.84
N PHE A 76 -20.12 11.85 2.26
CA PHE A 76 -19.77 12.03 3.67
C PHE A 76 -19.43 13.48 4.04
N GLY A 77 -19.37 14.40 3.07
CA GLY A 77 -18.96 15.80 3.28
C GLY A 77 -20.03 16.70 3.91
N HIS A 78 -21.20 16.16 4.25
CA HIS A 78 -22.20 16.89 5.02
C HIS A 78 -21.68 17.16 6.43
N GLU A 79 -21.85 18.39 6.93
CA GLU A 79 -21.50 18.75 8.31
C GLU A 79 -22.46 18.03 9.25
N ASP A 80 -21.95 17.08 10.04
CA ASP A 80 -22.69 16.45 11.13
C ASP A 80 -21.91 16.73 12.44
N PRO A 81 -22.51 17.48 13.38
CA PRO A 81 -21.83 17.91 14.58
C PRO A 81 -21.45 16.76 15.53
N ASN A 82 -22.03 15.56 15.36
CA ASN A 82 -21.74 14.37 16.17
C ASN A 82 -20.82 13.37 15.45
N GLN A 83 -20.08 13.83 14.44
CA GLN A 83 -19.28 12.94 13.60
C GLN A 83 -18.13 12.22 14.32
N LYS A 84 -17.52 12.80 15.38
CA LYS A 84 -16.52 12.10 16.20
C LYS A 84 -17.11 10.89 16.90
N ASP A 85 -18.26 11.06 17.56
CA ASP A 85 -19.00 9.96 18.21
C ASP A 85 -19.42 8.90 17.19
N ARG A 86 -19.72 9.32 15.97
CA ARG A 86 -20.04 8.41 14.87
C ARG A 86 -18.85 7.51 14.51
N ILE A 87 -17.62 8.03 14.41
CA ILE A 87 -16.42 7.20 14.18
C ILE A 87 -16.20 6.22 15.34
N ALA A 88 -16.24 6.71 16.58
CA ALA A 88 -16.09 5.87 17.77
C ALA A 88 -17.13 4.74 17.82
N SER A 89 -18.37 5.01 17.40
CA SER A 89 -19.44 4.00 17.38
C SER A 89 -19.16 2.79 16.48
N PHE A 90 -18.27 2.93 15.48
CA PHE A 90 -17.86 1.82 14.62
C PHE A 90 -16.98 0.79 15.33
N GLU A 91 -16.45 1.05 16.53
CA GLU A 91 -15.73 0.04 17.31
C GLU A 91 -16.56 -1.25 17.48
N ARG A 92 -17.89 -1.11 17.62
CA ARG A 92 -18.82 -2.26 17.74
C ARG A 92 -19.14 -2.93 16.41
N LYS A 93 -18.89 -2.25 15.29
CA LYS A 93 -19.21 -2.70 13.92
C LYS A 93 -18.13 -2.24 12.94
N PRO A 94 -16.86 -2.69 13.14
CA PRO A 94 -15.72 -2.13 12.42
C PRO A 94 -15.87 -2.32 10.91
N HIS A 95 -16.39 -3.47 10.48
CA HIS A 95 -16.69 -3.82 9.10
C HIS A 95 -17.58 -2.83 8.34
N SER A 96 -18.37 -2.01 9.04
CA SER A 96 -19.21 -0.99 8.40
C SER A 96 -18.52 0.36 8.20
N LEU A 97 -17.27 0.52 8.65
CA LEU A 97 -16.53 1.77 8.52
C LEU A 97 -16.06 1.98 7.08
N HIS A 98 -16.48 3.09 6.48
CA HIS A 98 -15.96 3.56 5.20
C HIS A 98 -14.70 4.40 5.39
N LEU A 99 -13.64 4.11 4.62
CA LEU A 99 -12.42 4.91 4.62
C LEU A 99 -12.68 6.39 4.33
N GLY A 100 -13.60 6.68 3.40
CA GLY A 100 -13.95 8.04 3.06
C GLY A 100 -14.60 8.83 4.19
N LEU A 101 -15.35 8.16 5.07
CA LEU A 101 -15.88 8.78 6.27
C LEU A 101 -14.73 9.10 7.25
N PHE A 102 -13.83 8.15 7.48
CA PHE A 102 -12.65 8.35 8.32
C PHE A 102 -11.75 9.49 7.80
N PHE A 103 -11.58 9.61 6.49
CA PHE A 103 -10.81 10.68 5.85
C PHE A 103 -11.36 12.08 6.13
N GLN A 104 -12.68 12.24 6.29
CA GLN A 104 -13.25 13.56 6.59
C GLN A 104 -12.86 14.10 7.98
N PHE A 105 -12.40 13.23 8.90
CA PHE A 105 -12.02 13.60 10.28
C PHE A 105 -10.52 13.53 10.50
N HIS A 106 -9.90 12.49 9.95
CA HIS A 106 -8.50 12.20 10.16
C HIS A 106 -7.83 11.97 8.80
N PRO A 107 -7.74 13.01 7.95
CA PRO A 107 -7.29 12.86 6.57
C PRO A 107 -5.89 12.26 6.47
N VAL A 108 -4.97 12.67 7.36
CA VAL A 108 -3.63 12.08 7.47
C VAL A 108 -3.70 10.59 7.81
N ALA A 109 -4.44 10.20 8.85
CA ALA A 109 -4.53 8.81 9.28
C ALA A 109 -5.22 7.93 8.23
N ALA A 110 -6.26 8.44 7.59
CA ALA A 110 -6.97 7.74 6.52
C ALA A 110 -6.09 7.58 5.27
N PHE A 111 -5.28 8.57 4.94
CA PHE A 111 -4.30 8.47 3.85
C PHE A 111 -3.20 7.46 4.18
N SER A 112 -2.65 7.48 5.40
CA SER A 112 -1.68 6.47 5.82
C SER A 112 -2.27 5.06 5.85
N LEU A 113 -3.53 4.92 6.25
CA LEU A 113 -4.26 3.65 6.21
C LEU A 113 -4.47 3.19 4.75
N TRP A 114 -4.76 4.10 3.83
CA TRP A 114 -4.81 3.80 2.41
C TRP A 114 -3.49 3.21 1.91
N ASN A 115 -2.35 3.80 2.30
CA ASN A 115 -1.04 3.30 1.89
C ASN A 115 -0.77 1.89 2.43
N VAL A 116 -1.21 1.59 3.66
CA VAL A 116 -1.19 0.21 4.20
C VAL A 116 -2.03 -0.74 3.34
N LEU A 117 -3.23 -0.32 2.93
CA LEU A 117 -4.10 -1.13 2.07
C LEU A 117 -3.50 -1.35 0.68
N GLN A 118 -2.85 -0.33 0.10
CA GLN A 118 -2.16 -0.47 -1.19
C GLN A 118 -0.98 -1.44 -1.08
N ALA A 119 -0.18 -1.35 -0.02
CA ALA A 119 0.91 -2.28 0.22
C ALA A 119 0.39 -3.72 0.41
N CYS A 120 -0.71 -3.90 1.16
CA CYS A 120 -1.37 -5.21 1.29
C CYS A 120 -1.84 -5.74 -0.07
N TYR A 121 -2.48 -4.89 -0.90
CA TYR A 121 -2.95 -5.30 -2.21
C TYR A 121 -1.80 -5.68 -3.16
N GLN A 122 -0.72 -4.90 -3.15
CA GLN A 122 0.45 -5.18 -3.97
C GLN A 122 1.07 -6.53 -3.60
N LEU A 123 1.16 -6.79 -2.30
CA LEU A 123 1.62 -8.06 -1.79
C LEU A 123 0.67 -9.22 -2.15
N ASP A 124 -0.64 -9.00 -2.04
CA ASP A 124 -1.66 -9.98 -2.47
C ASP A 124 -1.53 -10.33 -3.95
N MET A 125 -1.27 -9.35 -4.81
CA MET A 125 -1.02 -9.56 -6.24
C MET A 125 0.22 -10.40 -6.51
N ASN A 126 1.29 -10.22 -5.74
CA ASN A 126 2.54 -10.95 -5.94
C ASN A 126 2.53 -12.36 -5.30
N VAL A 127 1.76 -12.55 -4.23
CA VAL A 127 1.54 -13.86 -3.61
C VAL A 127 0.52 -14.68 -4.40
N CYS A 128 -0.67 -14.13 -4.65
CA CYS A 128 -1.80 -14.86 -5.21
C CYS A 128 -1.93 -14.75 -6.72
N GLY A 129 -1.40 -13.69 -7.31
CA GLY A 129 -1.45 -13.48 -8.75
C GLY A 129 -0.48 -14.37 -9.50
N THR A 130 -0.72 -14.49 -10.79
CA THR A 130 0.16 -15.16 -11.75
C THR A 130 0.48 -14.20 -12.90
N SER A 131 1.66 -14.39 -13.50
CA SER A 131 2.11 -13.71 -14.72
C SER A 131 1.59 -14.39 -15.99
N GLU A 132 1.02 -15.58 -15.87
CA GLU A 132 0.46 -16.32 -16.99
C GLU A 132 -0.73 -15.58 -17.62
N MET A 133 -0.81 -15.61 -18.94
CA MET A 133 -1.90 -15.01 -19.71
C MET A 133 -2.87 -16.09 -20.20
N THR A 134 -3.26 -16.98 -19.29
CA THR A 134 -4.31 -17.97 -19.53
C THR A 134 -5.66 -17.43 -19.05
N ASP A 135 -6.77 -17.93 -19.59
CA ASP A 135 -8.11 -17.49 -19.17
C ASP A 135 -8.34 -17.68 -17.66
N VAL A 136 -7.81 -18.78 -17.10
CA VAL A 136 -7.86 -19.07 -15.66
C VAL A 136 -7.07 -18.03 -14.86
N ALA A 137 -5.83 -17.72 -15.29
CA ALA A 137 -4.97 -16.74 -14.65
C ALA A 137 -5.57 -15.32 -14.68
N ILE A 138 -6.21 -14.95 -15.79
CA ILE A 138 -6.90 -13.66 -15.94
C ILE A 138 -8.06 -13.57 -14.96
N GLU A 139 -8.86 -14.64 -14.80
CA GLU A 139 -9.99 -14.64 -13.87
C GLU A 139 -9.54 -14.60 -12.41
N GLU A 140 -8.48 -15.32 -12.04
CA GLU A 140 -7.87 -15.22 -10.72
C GLU A 140 -7.39 -13.78 -10.43
N ARG A 141 -6.73 -13.15 -11.40
CA ARG A 141 -6.31 -11.74 -11.27
C ARG A 141 -7.50 -10.80 -11.07
N ARG A 142 -8.59 -10.99 -11.82
CA ARG A 142 -9.83 -10.20 -11.64
C ARG A 142 -10.42 -10.38 -10.25
N LYS A 143 -10.37 -11.59 -9.69
CA LYS A 143 -10.81 -11.85 -8.31
C LYS A 143 -9.98 -11.04 -7.30
N ILE A 144 -8.67 -10.99 -7.46
CA ILE A 144 -7.78 -10.19 -6.57
C ILE A 144 -8.08 -8.70 -6.73
N VAL A 145 -8.29 -8.20 -7.95
CA VAL A 145 -8.66 -6.79 -8.19
C VAL A 145 -9.93 -6.40 -7.43
N LYS A 146 -10.95 -7.28 -7.40
CA LYS A 146 -12.20 -7.05 -6.66
C LYS A 146 -12.01 -6.94 -5.15
N TRP A 147 -10.89 -7.39 -4.58
CA TRP A 147 -10.61 -7.19 -3.16
C TRP A 147 -10.44 -5.71 -2.79
N ARG A 148 -10.09 -4.85 -3.77
CA ARG A 148 -10.03 -3.39 -3.58
C ARG A 148 -11.39 -2.74 -3.35
N ASP A 149 -12.47 -3.43 -3.72
CA ASP A 149 -13.84 -2.93 -3.57
C ASP A 149 -14.44 -3.25 -2.19
N LEU A 150 -13.75 -4.10 -1.40
CA LEU A 150 -14.16 -4.43 -0.05
C LEU A 150 -13.93 -3.24 0.90
N LEU A 151 -14.72 -3.20 1.98
CA LEU A 151 -14.47 -2.27 3.07
C LEU A 151 -13.16 -2.63 3.79
N VAL A 152 -12.56 -1.63 4.42
CA VAL A 152 -11.21 -1.72 5.02
C VAL A 152 -11.05 -2.98 5.87
N PHE A 153 -11.97 -3.20 6.83
CA PHE A 153 -11.86 -4.30 7.77
C PHE A 153 -12.43 -5.61 7.23
N ASP A 154 -13.36 -5.56 6.28
CA ASP A 154 -13.76 -6.75 5.51
C ASP A 154 -12.59 -7.33 4.73
N TYR A 155 -11.78 -6.46 4.11
CA TYR A 155 -10.58 -6.85 3.38
C TYR A 155 -9.47 -7.38 4.31
N LEU A 156 -9.15 -6.63 5.38
CA LEU A 156 -8.04 -6.98 6.26
C LEU A 156 -8.25 -8.28 7.01
N GLU A 157 -9.49 -8.58 7.43
CA GLU A 157 -9.86 -9.77 8.20
C GLU A 157 -10.54 -10.88 7.35
N SER A 158 -10.55 -10.75 6.02
CA SER A 158 -11.17 -11.74 5.14
C SER A 158 -10.48 -13.11 5.23
N LYS A 159 -11.24 -14.11 5.69
CA LYS A 159 -10.78 -15.51 5.68
C LYS A 159 -10.57 -16.04 4.26
N ASP A 160 -11.44 -15.67 3.32
CA ASP A 160 -11.34 -16.12 1.93
C ASP A 160 -10.04 -15.67 1.25
N ILE A 161 -9.59 -14.45 1.57
CA ILE A 161 -8.29 -13.92 1.11
C ILE A 161 -7.16 -14.75 1.71
N MET A 162 -7.21 -15.00 3.02
CA MET A 162 -6.16 -15.77 3.72
C MET A 162 -6.12 -17.24 3.27
N ASP A 163 -7.25 -17.86 2.98
CA ASP A 163 -7.32 -19.22 2.43
C ASP A 163 -6.75 -19.28 1.01
N THR A 164 -6.99 -18.25 0.20
CA THR A 164 -6.39 -18.11 -1.13
C THR A 164 -4.87 -17.99 -1.02
N TRP A 165 -4.40 -17.16 -0.08
CA TRP A 165 -2.99 -17.02 0.28
C TRP A 165 -2.35 -18.36 0.64
N ALA A 166 -2.92 -19.07 1.62
CA ALA A 166 -2.39 -20.34 2.09
C ALA A 166 -2.22 -21.36 0.95
N LYS A 167 -3.23 -21.46 0.08
CA LYS A 167 -3.18 -22.33 -1.11
C LYS A 167 -2.06 -21.94 -2.08
N LYS A 168 -1.94 -20.65 -2.42
CA LYS A 168 -0.95 -20.17 -3.41
C LYS A 168 0.47 -20.28 -2.88
N LEU A 169 0.65 -20.01 -1.60
CA LEU A 169 1.92 -20.16 -0.92
C LEU A 169 2.39 -21.61 -0.81
N LEU A 170 1.47 -22.55 -0.56
CA LEU A 170 1.78 -23.99 -0.62
C LEU A 170 2.31 -24.41 -1.99
N VAL A 171 1.74 -23.90 -3.07
CA VAL A 171 2.23 -24.17 -4.44
C VAL A 171 3.67 -23.66 -4.62
N VAL A 172 3.96 -22.45 -4.15
CA VAL A 172 5.32 -21.88 -4.20
C VAL A 172 6.30 -22.73 -3.41
N LEU A 173 5.91 -23.18 -2.20
CA LEU A 173 6.72 -24.08 -1.37
C LEU A 173 7.03 -25.40 -2.05
N SER A 174 6.01 -26.05 -2.62
CA SER A 174 6.17 -27.33 -3.31
C SER A 174 7.15 -27.19 -4.48
N ALA A 175 7.02 -26.13 -5.27
CA ALA A 175 7.93 -25.84 -6.39
C ALA A 175 9.38 -25.57 -5.90
N ALA A 176 9.55 -24.80 -4.82
CA ALA A 176 10.87 -24.53 -4.25
C ALA A 176 11.57 -25.81 -3.74
N LYS A 177 10.81 -26.74 -3.12
CA LYS A 177 11.34 -28.03 -2.65
C LYS A 177 11.74 -28.95 -3.81
N GLN A 178 10.93 -29.01 -4.87
CA GLN A 178 11.24 -29.80 -6.07
C GLN A 178 12.49 -29.29 -6.79
N ASN A 179 12.66 -27.96 -6.89
CA ASN A 179 13.86 -27.33 -7.47
C ASN A 179 15.17 -27.61 -6.73
N LYS A 180 15.10 -28.04 -5.45
CA LYS A 180 16.29 -28.46 -4.68
C LYS A 180 16.73 -29.88 -5.05
N ALA A 181 15.82 -30.70 -5.58
CA ALA A 181 16.05 -32.10 -5.94
C ALA A 181 16.48 -32.29 -7.42
N GLU A 182 16.08 -31.40 -8.33
CA GLU A 182 16.43 -31.47 -9.76
C GLU A 182 17.29 -30.25 -10.19
N VAL A 183 18.45 -30.53 -10.79
CA VAL A 183 19.53 -29.53 -11.03
C VAL A 183 19.30 -28.68 -12.30
N GLU A 184 18.31 -28.97 -13.14
CA GLU A 184 18.52 -28.78 -14.58
C GLU A 184 18.06 -27.47 -15.25
N LYS A 185 17.49 -26.47 -14.56
CA LYS A 185 17.12 -25.20 -15.25
C LYS A 185 17.54 -23.95 -14.49
N VAL A 186 18.59 -23.29 -14.99
CA VAL A 186 19.12 -22.01 -14.48
C VAL A 186 18.04 -20.92 -14.51
N ASP A 187 17.25 -20.85 -15.57
CA ASP A 187 16.19 -19.83 -15.74
C ASP A 187 15.13 -19.92 -14.63
N MET A 188 14.73 -21.13 -14.23
CA MET A 188 13.74 -21.35 -13.17
C MET A 188 14.25 -20.92 -11.79
N LYS A 189 15.56 -21.03 -11.54
CA LYS A 189 16.19 -20.54 -10.31
C LYS A 189 16.24 -19.01 -10.27
N VAL A 190 16.53 -18.36 -11.39
CA VAL A 190 16.55 -16.90 -11.52
C VAL A 190 15.15 -16.32 -11.33
N ASP A 191 14.13 -16.91 -11.96
CA ASP A 191 12.73 -16.46 -11.81
C ASP A 191 12.23 -16.59 -10.37
N MET A 192 12.56 -17.71 -9.70
CA MET A 192 12.21 -17.90 -8.29
C MET A 192 12.94 -16.89 -7.38
N ALA A 193 14.22 -16.64 -7.62
CA ALA A 193 14.99 -15.66 -6.86
C ALA A 193 14.43 -14.23 -7.03
N ASN A 194 14.07 -13.85 -8.26
CA ASN A 194 13.42 -12.57 -8.54
C ASN A 194 12.08 -12.45 -7.82
N ARG A 195 11.26 -13.51 -7.84
CA ARG A 195 9.97 -13.52 -7.14
C ARG A 195 10.13 -13.36 -5.62
N LEU A 196 11.09 -14.07 -5.02
CA LEU A 196 11.40 -13.93 -3.60
C LEU A 196 11.92 -12.53 -3.25
N TYR A 197 12.74 -11.95 -4.13
CA TYR A 197 13.21 -10.58 -3.98
C TYR A 197 12.07 -9.56 -4.02
N THR A 198 11.16 -9.66 -5.00
CA THR A 198 9.98 -8.80 -5.08
C THR A 198 9.09 -8.93 -3.84
N LEU A 199 8.84 -10.16 -3.38
CA LEU A 199 8.08 -10.38 -2.16
C LEU A 199 8.75 -9.71 -0.95
N ALA A 200 10.07 -9.85 -0.79
CA ALA A 200 10.82 -9.18 0.28
C ALA A 200 10.69 -7.64 0.22
N GLN A 201 10.71 -7.05 -0.97
CA GLN A 201 10.47 -5.61 -1.15
C GLN A 201 9.05 -5.19 -0.79
N ASP A 202 8.04 -5.98 -1.15
CA ASP A 202 6.65 -5.72 -0.78
C ASP A 202 6.43 -5.82 0.72
N PHE A 203 7.09 -6.78 1.39
CA PHE A 203 7.06 -6.87 2.86
C PHE A 203 7.63 -5.63 3.52
N GLN A 204 8.82 -5.20 3.08
CA GLN A 204 9.42 -3.98 3.60
C GLN A 204 8.51 -2.77 3.37
N SER A 205 7.88 -2.68 2.19
CA SER A 205 6.92 -1.61 1.88
C SER A 205 5.71 -1.64 2.83
N LEU A 206 5.17 -2.83 3.12
CA LEU A 206 4.05 -2.99 4.04
C LEU A 206 4.42 -2.65 5.49
N GLU A 207 5.59 -3.09 5.96
CA GLU A 207 6.10 -2.74 7.29
C GLU A 207 6.31 -1.24 7.42
N ASN A 208 6.91 -0.60 6.40
CA ASN A 208 7.08 0.85 6.36
C ASN A 208 5.75 1.60 6.40
N ALA A 209 4.76 1.17 5.60
CA ALA A 209 3.43 1.77 5.61
C ALA A 209 2.75 1.63 6.98
N LEU A 210 2.89 0.46 7.63
CA LEU A 210 2.34 0.24 8.98
C LEU A 210 3.04 1.15 10.01
N MET A 211 4.36 1.25 9.98
CA MET A 211 5.11 2.14 10.89
C MET A 211 4.69 3.61 10.71
N THR A 212 4.49 4.07 9.47
CA THR A 212 3.98 5.41 9.20
C THR A 212 2.60 5.61 9.81
N LEU A 213 1.66 4.67 9.61
CA LEU A 213 0.33 4.72 10.21
C LEU A 213 0.41 4.75 11.75
N GLU A 214 1.24 3.91 12.36
CA GLU A 214 1.45 3.89 13.81
C GLU A 214 1.96 5.25 14.31
N SER A 215 2.90 5.86 13.60
CA SER A 215 3.42 7.19 13.94
C SER A 215 2.34 8.28 13.88
N VAL A 216 1.42 8.20 12.90
CA VAL A 216 0.27 9.13 12.84
C VAL A 216 -0.61 8.99 14.08
N PHE A 217 -0.92 7.75 14.49
CA PHE A 217 -1.74 7.50 15.68
C PHE A 217 -1.04 7.92 16.97
N GLU A 218 0.28 7.72 17.08
CA GLU A 218 1.05 8.10 18.27
C GLU A 218 1.18 9.62 18.41
N LYS A 219 1.40 10.34 17.31
CA LYS A 219 1.60 11.80 17.33
C LYS A 219 0.29 12.58 17.42
N SER A 220 -0.86 11.96 17.15
CA SER A 220 -2.16 12.63 17.12
C SER A 220 -2.94 12.39 18.41
N LYS A 221 -3.12 13.46 19.20
CA LYS A 221 -3.90 13.41 20.45
C LYS A 221 -5.39 13.15 20.23
N ASP A 222 -5.89 13.49 19.03
CA ASP A 222 -7.29 13.33 18.64
C ASP A 222 -7.62 11.91 18.12
N MET A 223 -6.69 10.95 18.22
CA MET A 223 -6.85 9.59 17.70
C MET A 223 -7.11 8.53 18.77
N GLU A 224 -7.27 8.94 20.03
CA GLU A 224 -7.44 8.03 21.16
C GLU A 224 -8.68 7.13 20.99
N GLU A 225 -9.83 7.69 20.59
CA GLU A 225 -11.05 6.91 20.31
C GLU A 225 -10.92 5.95 19.12
N CYS A 226 -9.89 6.11 18.29
CA CYS A 226 -9.67 5.30 17.10
C CYS A 226 -8.62 4.20 17.31
N LYS A 227 -8.02 4.07 18.50
CA LYS A 227 -6.95 3.08 18.75
C LYS A 227 -7.34 1.63 18.43
N TRP A 228 -8.63 1.30 18.55
CA TRP A 228 -9.16 0.00 18.13
C TRP A 228 -8.89 -0.29 16.64
N MET A 229 -8.96 0.73 15.77
CA MET A 229 -8.68 0.59 14.34
C MET A 229 -7.25 0.15 14.11
N LEU A 230 -6.29 0.79 14.81
CA LEU A 230 -4.89 0.43 14.69
C LEU A 230 -4.63 -1.02 15.12
N GLN A 231 -5.31 -1.49 16.16
CA GLN A 231 -5.20 -2.90 16.58
C GLN A 231 -5.73 -3.88 15.53
N LEU A 232 -6.84 -3.56 14.88
CA LEU A 232 -7.39 -4.37 13.78
C LEU A 232 -6.46 -4.37 12.56
N VAL A 233 -5.91 -3.21 12.20
CA VAL A 233 -4.92 -3.11 11.12
C VAL A 233 -3.68 -3.93 11.43
N ARG A 234 -3.11 -3.80 12.63
CA ARG A 234 -1.97 -4.60 13.10
C ARG A 234 -2.26 -6.09 13.02
N ARG A 235 -3.46 -6.52 13.39
CA ARG A 235 -3.87 -7.93 13.29
C ARG A 235 -3.91 -8.38 11.83
N GLY A 236 -4.64 -7.66 10.96
CA GLY A 236 -4.77 -8.03 9.55
C GLY A 236 -3.45 -8.03 8.77
N VAL A 237 -2.57 -7.07 9.06
CA VAL A 237 -1.19 -7.03 8.51
C VAL A 237 -0.35 -8.16 9.12
N GLY A 238 -0.38 -8.32 10.44
CA GLY A 238 0.36 -9.35 11.17
C GLY A 238 0.04 -10.76 10.69
N THR A 239 -1.23 -11.06 10.38
CA THR A 239 -1.64 -12.35 9.82
C THR A 239 -0.99 -12.63 8.45
N ARG A 240 -0.88 -11.63 7.57
CA ARG A 240 -0.17 -11.76 6.28
C ARG A 240 1.33 -11.98 6.49
N LEU A 241 1.95 -11.20 7.37
CA LEU A 241 3.38 -11.33 7.69
C LEU A 241 3.71 -12.70 8.30
N GLN A 242 2.88 -13.20 9.21
CA GLN A 242 3.05 -14.51 9.83
C GLN A 242 2.91 -15.65 8.82
N ALA A 243 1.93 -15.58 7.93
CA ALA A 243 1.73 -16.60 6.88
C ALA A 243 3.01 -16.82 6.07
N VAL A 244 3.77 -15.75 5.79
CA VAL A 244 5.03 -15.83 5.05
C VAL A 244 6.22 -16.25 5.90
N LYS A 245 6.32 -15.77 7.15
CA LYS A 245 7.38 -16.24 8.05
C LYS A 245 7.32 -17.77 8.24
N SER A 246 6.12 -18.32 8.44
CA SER A 246 5.91 -19.76 8.53
C SER A 246 6.39 -20.55 7.31
N ILE A 247 6.47 -19.92 6.14
CA ILE A 247 6.90 -20.51 4.88
C ILE A 247 8.42 -20.47 4.74
N SER A 248 9.03 -19.33 5.06
CA SER A 248 10.49 -19.18 5.07
C SER A 248 11.13 -20.21 6.01
N ASP A 249 10.56 -20.37 7.21
CA ASP A 249 11.09 -21.29 8.22
C ASP A 249 10.99 -22.77 7.77
N GLN A 250 9.96 -23.14 7.03
CA GLN A 250 9.77 -24.51 6.48
C GLN A 250 10.60 -24.82 5.22
N THR A 251 11.19 -23.81 4.60
CA THR A 251 12.00 -23.96 3.38
C THR A 251 13.50 -24.04 3.69
N LEU A 252 13.92 -23.45 4.80
CA LEU A 252 15.31 -23.43 5.27
C LEU A 252 15.66 -24.61 6.21
N SER A 253 14.66 -25.29 6.77
CA SER A 253 14.80 -26.57 7.50
C SER A 253 14.98 -27.75 6.55
#